data_AF-K0REH9-F1
#
_entry.id   AF-K0REH9-F1
#
_cell.length_a   1.000
_cell.length_b   1.000
_cell.length_c   1.000
_cell.angle_alpha   90.00
_cell.angle_beta   90.00
_cell.angle_gamma   90.00
#
_symmetry.space_group_name_H-M   'P 1'
#
loop_
_entity.id
_entity.type
_entity.pdbx_description
1 polymer ?
#
loop_
_entity_poly.entity_id
_entity_poly.type
_entity_poly.pdbx_seq_one_letter_code
_entity_poly.pdbx_strand_id
1 'polypeptide(L)'
;METKGSKKRRLDEGLSAANGGVVTMEDVQRLIDQRVLQAEQATQREMASMRRQADALDEANAALKKQMVELKLETEDLRRRCDVNARSIQVLKKDVKWTYSAPDIPRSHWHNQGHGDQYIAEMTKLVKVIKKITEKLRNGEDLKQIYLKPEIPLAHDDILLPHWSELSDAIQLRGEGDLLTFSMFKVQVNRSVKDM
;
A
#
# COMPACT_ATOMS: atom_id res chain seq x y z
N MET A 1 -34.80 9.84 49.69
CA MET A 1 -35.79 10.92 49.54
C MET A 1 -36.76 10.49 48.46
N GLU A 2 -38.05 10.58 48.80
CA GLU A 2 -39.24 10.45 47.96
C GLU A 2 -39.67 9.07 47.44
N THR A 3 -40.78 8.68 48.05
CA THR A 3 -41.63 7.49 47.98
C THR A 3 -42.77 7.65 46.97
N LYS A 4 -43.46 6.51 46.71
CA LYS A 4 -44.87 6.33 46.27
C LYS A 4 -45.02 6.02 44.77
N GLY A 5 -45.84 5.06 44.35
CA GLY A 5 -46.76 4.20 45.10
C GLY A 5 -47.47 3.25 44.14
N SER A 6 -47.69 2.02 44.61
CA SER A 6 -48.48 0.99 43.95
C SER A 6 -49.93 1.47 43.76
N LYS A 7 -50.40 1.60 42.52
CA LYS A 7 -51.82 1.87 42.23
C LYS A 7 -52.52 0.61 41.76
N LYS A 8 -52.93 -0.19 42.76
CA LYS A 8 -53.92 -1.27 42.66
C LYS A 8 -55.25 -0.64 42.24
N ARG A 9 -55.72 -0.88 41.02
CA ARG A 9 -57.09 -0.54 40.61
C ARG A 9 -57.96 -1.78 40.79
N ARG A 10 -58.85 -1.71 41.79
CA ARG A 10 -60.01 -2.59 41.95
C ARG A 10 -60.86 -2.43 40.68
N LEU A 11 -61.18 -3.54 40.02
CA LEU A 11 -62.26 -3.59 39.05
C LEU A 11 -63.54 -3.82 39.85
N ASP A 12 -64.41 -2.83 39.74
CA ASP A 12 -65.72 -2.73 40.36
C ASP A 12 -66.62 -3.85 39.84
N GLU A 13 -67.18 -4.62 40.77
CA GLU A 13 -68.22 -5.61 40.50
C GLU A 13 -69.51 -4.87 40.19
N GLY A 14 -70.02 -4.98 38.96
CA GLY A 14 -71.30 -4.38 38.63
C GLY A 14 -71.70 -4.44 37.17
N LEU A 15 -71.77 -5.64 36.56
CA LEU A 15 -72.57 -5.83 35.35
C LEU A 15 -73.32 -7.17 35.37
N SER A 16 -74.57 -7.06 35.80
CA SER A 16 -75.78 -7.67 35.25
C SER A 16 -75.68 -9.06 34.63
N ALA A 17 -76.28 -10.02 35.34
CA ALA A 17 -76.77 -11.26 34.77
C ALA A 17 -77.72 -10.99 33.59
N ALA A 18 -77.36 -11.48 32.41
CA ALA A 18 -78.23 -12.01 31.35
C ALA A 18 -77.42 -12.12 30.05
N ASN A 19 -76.86 -13.31 29.79
CA ASN A 19 -76.72 -13.94 28.47
C ASN A 19 -75.73 -15.11 28.59
N GLY A 20 -76.22 -16.25 29.09
CA GLY A 20 -75.59 -17.54 28.86
C GLY A 20 -75.83 -17.94 27.40
N GLY A 21 -75.14 -17.29 26.47
CA GLY A 21 -75.07 -17.75 25.10
C GLY A 21 -74.32 -19.08 25.07
N VAL A 22 -74.94 -20.13 24.54
CA VAL A 22 -74.26 -21.40 24.27
C VAL A 22 -73.12 -21.08 23.31
N VAL A 23 -71.87 -21.18 23.78
CA VAL A 23 -70.68 -21.09 22.92
C VAL A 23 -70.79 -22.21 21.91
N THR A 24 -70.99 -21.87 20.64
CA THR A 24 -71.09 -22.89 19.60
C THR A 24 -69.70 -23.32 19.17
N MET A 25 -69.59 -24.50 18.55
CA MET A 25 -68.32 -24.96 18.01
C MET A 25 -67.77 -24.00 16.94
N GLU A 26 -68.64 -23.27 16.22
CA GLU A 26 -68.21 -22.26 15.24
C GLU A 26 -67.49 -21.07 15.90
N ASP A 27 -67.88 -20.67 17.11
CA ASP A 27 -67.21 -19.58 17.85
C ASP A 27 -65.79 -19.98 18.29
N VAL A 28 -65.61 -21.23 18.71
CA VAL A 28 -64.29 -21.78 19.05
C VAL A 28 -63.41 -21.87 17.79
N GLN A 29 -63.96 -22.34 16.68
CA GLN A 29 -63.23 -22.43 15.41
C GLN A 29 -62.79 -21.04 14.92
N ARG A 30 -63.68 -20.04 14.97
CA ARG A 30 -63.34 -18.65 14.62
C ARG A 30 -62.22 -18.07 15.49
N LEU A 31 -62.22 -18.38 16.78
CA LEU A 31 -61.17 -17.94 17.70
C LEU A 31 -59.81 -18.57 17.37
N ILE A 32 -59.80 -19.87 17.03
CA ILE A 32 -58.60 -20.59 16.61
C ILE A 32 -58.06 -19.98 15.31
N ASP A 33 -58.92 -19.78 14.31
CA ASP A 33 -58.51 -19.19 13.02
C ASP A 33 -57.95 -17.77 13.21
N GLN A 34 -58.56 -16.97 14.09
CA GLN A 34 -58.07 -15.64 14.43
C GLN A 34 -56.69 -15.68 15.11
N ARG A 35 -56.46 -16.61 16.03
CA ARG A 35 -55.18 -16.78 16.73
C ARG A 35 -54.08 -17.24 15.77
N VAL A 36 -54.39 -18.19 14.88
CA VAL A 36 -53.46 -18.66 13.84
C VAL A 36 -53.08 -17.51 12.92
N LEU A 37 -54.06 -16.75 12.42
CA LEU A 37 -53.79 -15.59 11.56
C LEU A 37 -52.92 -14.53 12.26
N GLN A 38 -53.16 -14.26 13.55
CA GLN A 38 -52.33 -13.34 14.33
C GLN A 38 -50.88 -13.84 14.48
N ALA A 39 -50.68 -15.13 14.75
CA ALA A 39 -49.36 -15.74 14.85
C ALA A 39 -48.59 -15.71 13.52
N GLU A 40 -49.28 -16.01 12.41
CA GLU A 40 -48.71 -15.92 11.06
C GLU A 40 -48.29 -14.49 10.72
N GLN A 41 -49.13 -13.50 11.03
CA GLN A 41 -48.76 -12.11 10.80
C GLN A 41 -47.61 -11.64 11.69
N ALA A 42 -47.54 -12.10 12.95
CA ALA A 42 -46.44 -11.76 13.86
C ALA A 42 -45.11 -12.33 13.34
N THR A 43 -45.09 -13.60 12.97
CA THR A 43 -43.91 -14.26 12.39
C THR A 43 -43.48 -13.63 11.07
N GLN A 44 -44.42 -13.25 10.20
CA GLN A 44 -44.10 -12.53 8.96
C GLN A 44 -43.45 -11.17 9.22
N ARG A 45 -43.93 -10.41 10.22
CA ARG A 45 -43.34 -9.12 10.60
C ARG A 45 -41.93 -9.29 11.16
N GLU A 46 -41.71 -10.30 12.00
CA GLU A 46 -40.39 -10.62 12.54
C GLU A 46 -39.42 -11.03 11.43
N MET A 47 -39.82 -11.91 10.52
CA MET A 47 -39.01 -12.30 9.36
C MET A 47 -38.67 -11.11 8.46
N ALA A 48 -39.64 -10.22 8.21
CA ALA A 48 -39.41 -9.01 7.42
C ALA A 48 -38.42 -8.07 8.12
N SER A 49 -38.51 -7.93 9.46
CA SER A 49 -37.56 -7.15 10.25
C SER A 49 -36.15 -7.73 10.19
N MET A 50 -36.01 -9.04 10.39
CA MET A 50 -34.71 -9.72 10.33
C MET A 50 -34.07 -9.62 8.95
N ARG A 51 -34.86 -9.76 7.88
CA ARG A 51 -34.36 -9.60 6.50
C ARG A 51 -33.79 -8.20 6.28
N ARG A 52 -34.51 -7.14 6.68
CA ARG A 52 -34.00 -5.77 6.57
C ARG A 52 -32.72 -5.55 7.37
N GLN A 53 -32.60 -6.16 8.55
CA GLN A 53 -31.38 -6.08 9.35
C GLN A 53 -30.21 -6.81 8.69
N ALA A 54 -30.46 -8.00 8.11
CA ALA A 54 -29.45 -8.74 7.36
C ALA A 54 -28.98 -7.94 6.14
N ASP A 55 -29.90 -7.38 5.35
CA ASP A 55 -29.58 -6.55 4.19
C ASP A 55 -28.74 -5.33 4.58
N ALA A 56 -29.11 -4.65 5.68
CA ALA A 56 -28.36 -3.49 6.19
C ALA A 56 -26.96 -3.87 6.69
N LEU A 57 -26.81 -5.04 7.33
CA LEU A 57 -25.50 -5.55 7.75
C LEU A 57 -24.64 -5.94 6.55
N ASP A 58 -25.22 -6.53 5.52
CA ASP A 58 -24.50 -6.89 4.30
C ASP A 58 -24.00 -5.63 3.55
N GLU A 59 -24.83 -4.59 3.47
CA GLU A 59 -24.44 -3.31 2.89
C GLU A 59 -23.32 -2.64 3.70
N ALA A 60 -23.44 -2.61 5.03
CA ALA A 60 -22.40 -2.09 5.91
C ALA A 60 -21.08 -2.87 5.79
N ASN A 61 -21.16 -4.21 5.72
CA ASN A 61 -19.99 -5.07 5.52
C ASN A 61 -19.32 -4.84 4.16
N ALA A 62 -20.10 -4.64 3.10
CA ALA A 62 -19.57 -4.32 1.79
C ALA A 62 -18.83 -2.96 1.81
N ALA A 63 -19.43 -1.95 2.45
CA ALA A 63 -18.82 -0.63 2.61
C ALA A 63 -17.51 -0.69 3.42
N LEU A 64 -17.51 -1.43 4.54
CA LEU A 64 -16.31 -1.61 5.38
C LEU A 64 -15.19 -2.34 4.62
N LYS A 65 -15.51 -3.39 3.84
CA LYS A 65 -14.53 -4.08 3.01
C LYS A 65 -13.88 -3.14 2.00
N LYS A 66 -14.67 -2.27 1.37
CA LYS A 66 -14.14 -1.26 0.43
C LYS A 66 -13.17 -0.30 1.12
N GLN A 67 -13.57 0.25 2.27
CA GLN A 67 -12.70 1.15 3.05
C GLN A 67 -11.41 0.46 3.51
N MET A 68 -11.49 -0.82 3.90
CA MET A 68 -10.32 -1.60 4.29
C MET A 68 -9.32 -1.74 3.14
N VAL A 69 -9.80 -2.00 1.91
CA VAL A 69 -8.94 -2.10 0.72
C VAL A 69 -8.27 -0.76 0.43
N GLU A 70 -9.04 0.33 0.46
CA GLU A 70 -8.52 1.69 0.21
C GLU A 70 -7.46 2.09 1.23
N LEU A 71 -7.75 1.91 2.53
CA LEU A 71 -6.81 2.22 3.61
C LEU A 71 -5.54 1.37 3.53
N LYS A 72 -5.66 0.10 3.10
CA LYS A 72 -4.50 -0.77 2.89
C LYS A 72 -3.60 -0.25 1.78
N LEU A 73 -4.17 0.16 0.65
CA LEU A 73 -3.42 0.76 -0.46
C LEU A 73 -2.71 2.04 -0.03
N GLU A 74 -3.41 2.91 0.70
CA GLU A 74 -2.86 4.17 1.18
C GLU A 74 -1.73 3.95 2.21
N THR A 75 -1.87 2.94 3.08
CA THR A 75 -0.83 2.54 4.02
C THR A 75 0.41 2.00 3.31
N GLU A 76 0.23 1.19 2.26
CA GLU A 76 1.32 0.67 1.45
C GLU A 76 2.06 1.79 0.69
N ASP A 77 1.32 2.77 0.14
CA ASP A 77 1.90 3.97 -0.49
C ASP A 77 2.71 4.80 0.52
N LEU A 78 2.11 5.11 1.66
CA LEU A 78 2.76 5.86 2.75
C LEU A 78 4.05 5.18 3.20
N ARG A 79 4.03 3.86 3.35
CA ARG A 79 5.21 3.07 3.72
C ARG A 79 6.30 3.19 2.66
N ARG A 80 5.96 3.08 1.37
CA ARG A 80 6.94 3.24 0.27
C ARG A 80 7.62 4.62 0.31
N ARG A 81 6.84 5.68 0.56
CA ARG A 81 7.34 7.06 0.66
C ARG A 81 8.24 7.26 1.87
N CYS A 82 7.89 6.66 3.00
CA CYS A 82 8.73 6.68 4.19
C CYS A 82 10.07 5.99 3.94
N ASP A 83 10.08 4.84 3.24
CA ASP A 83 11.31 4.12 2.92
C ASP A 83 12.21 4.90 1.95
N VAL A 84 11.64 5.55 0.93
CA VAL A 84 12.38 6.44 0.01
C VAL A 84 12.98 7.61 0.78
N ASN A 85 12.17 8.33 1.56
CA ASN A 85 12.63 9.47 2.34
C ASN A 85 13.70 9.08 3.36
N ALA A 86 13.58 7.92 4.01
CA ALA A 86 14.58 7.42 4.95
C ALA A 86 15.94 7.22 4.27
N ARG A 87 15.96 6.66 3.04
CA ARG A 87 17.19 6.53 2.24
C ARG A 87 17.76 7.90 1.86
N SER A 88 16.94 8.83 1.37
CA SER A 88 17.40 10.16 1.00
C SER A 88 17.97 10.92 2.21
N ILE A 89 17.35 10.82 3.40
CA ILE A 89 17.88 11.39 4.65
C ILE A 89 19.22 10.76 5.02
N GLN A 90 19.39 9.44 4.88
CA GLN A 90 20.67 8.80 5.13
C GLN A 90 21.78 9.31 4.21
N VAL A 91 21.47 9.53 2.93
CA VAL A 91 22.40 10.16 1.99
C VAL A 91 22.74 11.57 2.45
N LEU A 92 21.73 12.40 2.77
CA LEU A 92 21.92 13.79 3.20
C LEU A 92 22.64 13.94 4.56
N LYS A 93 22.62 12.91 5.41
CA LYS A 93 23.33 12.89 6.72
C LYS A 93 24.82 12.64 6.60
N LYS A 94 25.28 11.96 5.55
CA LYS A 94 26.71 12.00 5.19
C LYS A 94 26.98 13.48 4.92
N ASP A 95 28.09 14.08 5.36
CA ASP A 95 28.41 15.48 5.04
C ASP A 95 28.59 15.66 3.53
N VAL A 96 27.47 15.70 2.78
CA VAL A 96 27.46 15.61 1.33
C VAL A 96 28.00 16.93 0.82
N LYS A 97 29.29 16.90 0.46
CA LYS A 97 29.80 17.83 -0.52
C LYS A 97 29.00 17.56 -1.79
N TRP A 98 28.12 18.48 -2.16
CA TRP A 98 27.27 18.39 -3.36
C TRP A 98 28.09 18.23 -4.66
N THR A 99 29.38 18.52 -4.58
CA THR A 99 30.38 18.29 -5.62
C THR A 99 30.79 16.83 -5.72
N TYR A 100 30.98 16.32 -6.94
CA TYR A 100 31.57 15.01 -7.18
C TYR A 100 32.96 14.88 -6.52
N SER A 101 33.16 13.89 -5.64
CA SER A 101 34.38 13.78 -4.82
C SER A 101 35.25 12.56 -5.12
N ALA A 102 34.76 11.60 -5.90
CA ALA A 102 35.54 10.43 -6.28
C ALA A 102 36.84 10.81 -7.03
N PRO A 103 37.97 10.14 -6.70
CA PRO A 103 39.29 10.50 -7.22
C PRO A 103 39.43 10.20 -8.71
N ASP A 104 40.29 10.95 -9.39
CA ASP A 104 40.66 10.61 -10.77
C ASP A 104 41.46 9.30 -10.81
N ILE A 105 41.18 8.48 -11.81
CA ILE A 105 41.87 7.19 -12.00
C ILE A 105 43.13 7.41 -12.85
N PRO A 106 44.33 7.12 -12.33
CA PRO A 106 45.56 7.33 -13.07
C PRO A 106 45.66 6.34 -14.23
N ARG A 107 46.16 6.82 -15.37
CA ARG A 107 46.39 5.98 -16.56
C ARG A 107 47.27 4.75 -16.27
N SER A 108 48.22 4.88 -15.34
CA SER A 108 49.11 3.79 -14.92
C SER A 108 48.37 2.60 -14.31
N HIS A 109 47.23 2.82 -13.63
CA HIS A 109 46.42 1.74 -13.06
C HIS A 109 46.04 0.71 -14.13
N TRP A 110 45.45 1.20 -15.22
CA TRP A 110 45.02 0.38 -16.34
C TRP A 110 46.20 -0.28 -17.08
N HIS A 111 47.30 0.46 -17.31
CA HIS A 111 48.49 -0.10 -17.94
C HIS A 111 49.11 -1.23 -17.10
N ASN A 112 49.16 -1.07 -15.78
CA ASN A 112 49.72 -2.08 -14.86
C ASN A 112 48.87 -3.37 -14.84
N GLN A 113 47.59 -3.28 -15.22
CA GLN A 113 46.70 -4.42 -15.40
C GLN A 113 46.78 -5.05 -16.81
N GLY A 114 47.66 -4.54 -17.68
CA GLY A 114 47.82 -5.04 -19.05
C GLY A 114 46.79 -4.48 -20.05
N HIS A 115 46.03 -3.45 -19.67
CA HIS A 115 45.08 -2.82 -20.57
C HIS A 115 45.78 -1.87 -21.54
N GLY A 116 45.38 -1.93 -22.82
CA GLY A 116 45.88 -1.06 -23.87
C GLY A 116 45.19 0.31 -23.93
N ASP A 117 45.72 1.20 -24.75
CA ASP A 117 45.29 2.59 -24.89
C ASP A 117 43.79 2.76 -25.20
N GLN A 118 43.23 1.89 -26.03
CA GLN A 118 41.80 1.90 -26.34
C GLN A 118 40.94 1.66 -25.09
N TYR A 119 41.37 0.73 -24.23
CA TYR A 119 40.67 0.44 -22.98
C TYR A 119 40.69 1.62 -22.04
N ILE A 120 41.88 2.22 -21.89
CA ILE A 120 42.12 3.39 -21.06
C ILE A 120 41.26 4.58 -21.51
N ALA A 121 41.17 4.82 -22.82
CA ALA A 121 40.37 5.90 -23.40
C ALA A 121 38.88 5.72 -23.07
N GLU A 122 38.36 4.50 -23.22
CA GLU A 122 36.97 4.18 -22.92
C GLU A 122 36.65 4.24 -21.42
N MET A 123 37.55 3.79 -20.53
CA MET A 123 37.36 3.97 -19.08
C MET A 123 37.37 5.44 -18.69
N THR A 124 38.26 6.24 -19.28
CA THR A 124 38.29 7.69 -19.07
C THR A 124 36.98 8.35 -19.49
N LYS A 125 36.43 7.94 -20.65
CA LYS A 125 35.13 8.41 -21.16
C LYS A 125 33.99 7.98 -20.24
N LEU A 126 33.97 6.73 -19.78
CA LEU A 126 32.96 6.21 -18.86
C LEU A 126 32.93 7.01 -17.55
N VAL A 127 34.08 7.22 -16.89
CA VAL A 127 34.18 7.98 -15.64
C VAL A 127 33.69 9.42 -15.83
N LYS A 128 34.04 10.06 -16.95
CA LYS A 128 33.54 11.41 -17.29
C LYS A 128 32.02 11.45 -17.44
N VAL A 129 31.42 10.42 -18.07
CA VAL A 129 29.97 10.32 -18.20
C VAL A 129 29.31 10.11 -16.84
N ILE A 130 29.82 9.21 -16.00
CA ILE A 130 29.33 8.98 -14.64
C ILE A 130 29.35 10.28 -13.84
N LYS A 131 30.47 11.00 -13.86
CA LYS A 131 30.62 12.30 -13.20
C LYS A 131 29.57 13.30 -13.66
N LYS A 132 29.46 13.51 -14.98
CA LYS A 132 28.51 14.46 -15.56
C LYS A 132 27.06 14.13 -15.19
N ILE A 133 26.67 12.85 -15.25
CA ILE A 133 25.32 12.42 -14.88
C ILE A 133 25.07 12.65 -13.38
N THR A 134 26.04 12.31 -12.53
CA THR A 134 25.94 12.51 -11.08
C THR A 134 25.73 13.99 -10.75
N GLU A 135 26.49 14.88 -11.36
CA GLU A 135 26.35 16.34 -11.17
C GLU A 135 24.96 16.84 -11.61
N LYS A 136 24.46 16.39 -12.77
CA LYS A 136 23.11 16.70 -13.26
C LYS A 136 22.03 16.26 -12.27
N LEU A 137 22.11 15.03 -11.78
CA LEU A 137 21.16 14.48 -10.80
C LEU A 137 21.16 15.30 -9.50
N ARG A 138 22.34 15.68 -9.00
CA ARG A 138 22.47 16.50 -7.78
C ARG A 138 21.93 17.91 -7.94
N ASN A 139 21.99 18.46 -9.15
CA ASN A 139 21.40 19.76 -9.48
C ASN A 139 19.88 19.69 -9.70
N GLY A 140 19.26 18.51 -9.53
CA GLY A 140 17.82 18.31 -9.71
C GLY A 140 17.38 18.27 -11.18
N GLU A 141 18.29 18.04 -12.13
CA GLU A 141 17.90 17.84 -13.53
C GLU A 141 17.08 16.56 -13.67
N ASP A 142 15.92 16.66 -14.34
CA ASP A 142 15.07 15.50 -14.61
C ASP A 142 15.68 14.61 -15.71
N LEU A 143 16.45 13.62 -15.27
CA LEU A 143 16.94 12.55 -16.12
C LEU A 143 15.99 11.36 -16.05
N LYS A 144 15.33 11.06 -17.15
CA LYS A 144 14.48 9.86 -17.29
C LYS A 144 15.27 8.59 -17.57
N GLN A 145 16.46 8.73 -18.14
CA GLN A 145 17.26 7.59 -18.62
C GLN A 145 18.76 7.84 -18.44
N ILE A 146 19.48 6.82 -17.96
CA ILE A 146 20.94 6.76 -17.85
C ILE A 146 21.43 5.61 -18.72
N TYR A 147 22.22 5.94 -19.74
CA TYR A 147 22.83 4.97 -20.65
C TYR A 147 24.35 5.00 -20.54
N LEU A 148 24.92 3.89 -20.06
CA LEU A 148 26.36 3.67 -20.01
C LEU A 148 26.74 2.60 -21.02
N LYS A 149 27.20 3.04 -22.19
CA LYS A 149 27.54 2.17 -23.33
C LYS A 149 29.02 2.28 -23.70
N PRO A 150 29.92 1.62 -22.95
CA PRO A 150 31.31 1.52 -23.36
C PRO A 150 31.43 0.76 -24.69
N GLU A 151 32.44 1.09 -25.49
CA GLU A 151 32.69 0.41 -26.76
C GLU A 151 33.42 -0.93 -26.59
N ILE A 152 33.95 -1.18 -25.40
CA ILE A 152 34.69 -2.38 -25.01
C ILE A 152 33.97 -3.12 -23.87
N PRO A 153 34.30 -4.40 -23.63
CA PRO A 153 33.86 -5.11 -22.44
C PRO A 153 34.34 -4.42 -21.17
N LEU A 154 33.40 -4.02 -20.32
CA LEU A 154 33.68 -3.45 -19.00
C LEU A 154 33.92 -4.59 -18.01
N ALA A 155 35.19 -4.79 -17.66
CA ALA A 155 35.57 -5.69 -16.57
C ALA A 155 35.22 -5.06 -15.22
N HIS A 156 34.99 -5.92 -14.22
CA HIS A 156 34.86 -5.46 -12.84
C HIS A 156 36.23 -4.98 -12.33
N ASP A 157 36.26 -3.79 -11.74
CA ASP A 157 37.42 -3.23 -11.06
C ASP A 157 36.97 -2.35 -9.89
N ASP A 158 37.54 -2.59 -8.71
CA ASP A 158 37.20 -1.89 -7.48
C ASP A 158 37.58 -0.40 -7.52
N ILE A 159 38.51 0.01 -8.38
CA ILE A 159 38.86 1.43 -8.53
C ILE A 159 37.67 2.28 -9.00
N LEU A 160 36.65 1.66 -9.60
CA LEU A 160 35.43 2.33 -10.03
C LEU A 160 34.40 2.49 -8.91
N LEU A 161 34.54 1.79 -7.77
CA LEU A 161 33.57 1.81 -6.67
C LEU A 161 33.25 3.22 -6.15
N PRO A 162 34.24 4.12 -5.96
CA PRO A 162 33.94 5.49 -5.55
C PRO A 162 33.01 6.21 -6.54
N HIS A 163 33.21 6.02 -7.84
CA HIS A 163 32.37 6.62 -8.88
C HIS A 163 30.96 6.03 -8.91
N TRP A 164 30.84 4.71 -8.74
CA TRP A 164 29.54 4.04 -8.64
C TRP A 164 28.76 4.46 -7.39
N SER A 165 29.46 4.63 -6.26
CA SER A 165 28.85 5.13 -5.03
C SER A 165 28.31 6.54 -5.19
N GLU A 166 29.06 7.44 -5.81
CA GLU A 166 28.63 8.82 -6.09
C GLU A 166 27.36 8.86 -6.94
N LEU A 167 27.31 8.05 -8.01
CA LEU A 167 26.15 7.94 -8.89
C LEU A 167 24.94 7.33 -8.16
N SER A 168 25.17 6.28 -7.37
CA SER A 168 24.10 5.62 -6.60
C SER A 168 23.49 6.58 -5.58
N ASP A 169 24.32 7.29 -4.82
CA ASP A 169 23.84 8.27 -3.84
C ASP A 169 23.03 9.38 -4.55
N ALA A 170 23.48 9.86 -5.72
CA ALA A 170 22.73 10.86 -6.49
C ALA A 170 21.39 10.33 -7.04
N ILE A 171 21.31 9.06 -7.44
CA ILE A 171 20.06 8.42 -7.84
C ILE A 171 19.09 8.30 -6.66
N GLN A 172 19.59 7.96 -5.47
CA GLN A 172 18.78 7.82 -4.25
C GLN A 172 18.21 9.14 -3.72
N LEU A 173 18.73 10.28 -4.17
CA LEU A 173 18.16 11.60 -3.87
C LEU A 173 16.92 11.92 -4.71
N ARG A 174 16.62 11.14 -5.75
CA ARG A 174 15.39 11.34 -6.53
C ARG A 174 14.16 10.95 -5.72
N GLY A 175 13.06 11.67 -5.95
CA GLY A 175 11.79 11.43 -5.27
C GLY A 175 11.13 10.13 -5.70
N GLU A 176 10.17 9.65 -4.91
CA GLU A 176 9.30 8.55 -5.31
C GLU A 176 8.40 8.96 -6.49
N GLY A 177 8.20 8.05 -7.44
CA GLY A 177 7.36 8.27 -8.63
C GLY A 177 8.13 8.73 -9.86
N ASP A 178 9.37 9.20 -9.70
CA ASP A 178 10.20 9.57 -10.82
C ASP A 178 10.88 8.34 -11.45
N LEU A 179 10.29 7.79 -12.50
CA LEU A 179 10.82 6.60 -13.16
C LEU A 179 12.14 6.90 -13.88
N LEU A 180 13.24 6.35 -13.36
CA LEU A 180 14.57 6.42 -13.96
C LEU A 180 14.94 5.05 -14.55
N THR A 181 15.19 5.00 -15.85
CA THR A 181 15.73 3.80 -16.49
C THR A 181 17.25 3.83 -16.44
N PHE A 182 17.88 2.80 -15.85
CA PHE A 182 19.33 2.62 -15.86
C PHE A 182 19.70 1.47 -16.80
N SER A 183 20.63 1.69 -17.72
CA SER A 183 21.08 0.69 -18.68
C SER A 183 22.60 0.74 -18.83
N MET A 184 23.24 -0.41 -18.62
CA MET A 184 24.68 -0.58 -18.74
C MET A 184 24.98 -1.71 -19.73
N PHE A 185 25.82 -1.43 -20.73
CA PHE A 185 26.10 -2.36 -21.82
C PHE A 185 27.52 -2.92 -21.73
N LYS A 186 27.73 -4.06 -22.38
CA LYS A 186 29.03 -4.74 -22.50
C LYS A 186 29.68 -5.02 -21.15
N VAL A 187 28.89 -5.27 -20.10
CA VAL A 187 29.39 -5.64 -18.78
C VAL A 187 29.91 -7.07 -18.83
N GLN A 188 31.14 -7.28 -18.39
CA GLN A 188 31.69 -8.61 -18.26
C GLN A 188 31.25 -9.19 -16.92
N VAL A 189 30.36 -10.18 -17.00
CA VAL A 189 29.90 -10.92 -15.82
C VAL A 189 30.74 -12.19 -15.64
N ASN A 190 31.11 -12.50 -14.40
CA ASN A 190 31.82 -13.73 -14.05
C ASN A 190 31.00 -14.98 -14.45
N ARG A 191 31.70 -16.07 -14.75
CA ARG A 191 31.10 -17.33 -15.21
C ARG A 191 30.09 -17.89 -14.21
N SER A 192 30.36 -17.77 -12.92
CA SER A 192 29.46 -18.18 -11.83
C SER A 192 28.08 -17.51 -11.87
N VAL A 193 27.96 -16.32 -12.46
CA VAL A 193 26.68 -15.60 -12.60
C VAL A 193 25.99 -15.94 -13.92
N LYS A 194 26.74 -16.41 -14.92
CA LYS A 194 26.18 -16.82 -16.23
C LYS A 194 25.56 -18.21 -16.20
N ASP A 195 25.99 -19.04 -15.26
CA ASP A 195 25.56 -20.42 -15.13
C ASP A 195 24.44 -20.61 -14.07
N MET A 196 23.86 -19.51 -13.55
CA MET A 196 22.62 -19.50 -12.75
C MET A 196 21.39 -19.35 -13.64
#